data_AF-M1B809-F1
#
_entry.id   AF-M1B809-F1
#
_cell.length_a   1.000
_cell.length_b   1.000
_cell.length_c   1.000
_cell.angle_alpha   90.00
_cell.angle_beta   90.00
_cell.angle_gamma   90.00
#
_symmetry.space_group_name_H-M   'P 1'
#
loop_
_entity.id
_entity.type
_entity.pdbx_description
1 polymer ?
#
loop_
_entity_poly.entity_id
_entity_poly.type
_entity_poly.pdbx_seq_one_letter_code
_entity_poly.pdbx_strand_id
1 'polypeptide(L)'
;MPFVEKEKYELPRQCRLHPSNDLFRDQEEHKIHLDVNEWRCGYCRKSFRAEKFLDQHFDNRHSNLLDVGHSKCLADVCGALHCDLVMEIKSKKTKCNPAAAARNRHLCEGLADKCFPANQSPSSTHLHELFLRQFCDAHTCSGGGKPFSRGGKVWFDY
;
A
#
# COMPACT_ATOMS: atom_id res chain seq x y z
N MET A 1 -0.28 5.13 -7.81
CA MET A 1 -0.77 6.15 -6.85
C MET A 1 -1.22 7.38 -7.62
N PRO A 2 -2.52 7.57 -7.87
CA PRO A 2 -3.01 8.50 -8.90
C PRO A 2 -2.59 9.96 -8.73
N PHE A 3 -2.41 10.44 -7.50
CA PHE A 3 -1.95 11.80 -7.22
C PHE A 3 -0.44 12.00 -7.44
N VAL A 4 0.36 10.96 -7.17
CA VAL A 4 1.81 10.95 -7.46
C VAL A 4 2.04 10.99 -8.96
N GLU A 5 1.25 10.20 -9.71
CA GLU A 5 1.26 10.15 -11.17
C GLU A 5 0.78 11.46 -11.80
N LYS A 6 -0.26 12.09 -11.24
CA LYS A 6 -0.79 13.38 -11.70
C LYS A 6 0.24 14.50 -11.58
N GLU A 7 1.01 14.52 -10.49
CA GLU A 7 2.07 15.50 -10.25
C GLU A 7 3.41 15.09 -10.90
N LYS A 8 3.46 13.95 -11.60
CA LYS A 8 4.69 13.33 -12.15
C LYS A 8 5.83 13.28 -11.12
N TYR A 9 5.47 13.04 -9.86
CA TYR A 9 6.41 13.04 -8.76
C TYR A 9 7.12 11.69 -8.68
N GLU A 10 8.44 11.69 -8.69
CA GLU A 10 9.23 10.50 -8.44
C GLU A 10 9.44 10.32 -6.94
N LEU A 11 8.97 9.20 -6.40
CA LEU A 11 9.18 8.87 -5.00
C LEU A 11 10.69 8.72 -4.72
N PRO A 12 11.20 9.19 -3.58
CA PRO A 12 12.59 8.95 -3.20
C PRO A 12 12.86 7.45 -3.03
N ARG A 13 14.08 6.97 -3.35
CA ARG A 13 14.46 5.55 -3.18
C ARG A 13 14.38 5.06 -1.73
N GLN A 14 14.48 5.97 -0.76
CA GLN A 14 14.32 5.67 0.66
C GLN A 14 12.85 5.60 1.12
N CYS A 15 11.90 5.99 0.26
CA CYS A 15 10.48 5.89 0.54
C CYS A 15 10.05 4.42 0.56
N ARG A 16 9.37 4.02 1.62
CA ARG A 16 8.86 2.64 1.74
C ARG A 16 7.80 2.29 0.70
N LEU A 17 7.11 3.29 0.17
CA LEU A 17 6.08 3.16 -0.87
C LEU A 17 6.67 3.23 -2.28
N HIS A 18 8.00 3.35 -2.40
CA HIS A 18 8.67 3.33 -3.69
C HIS A 18 8.47 1.96 -4.35
N PRO A 19 8.10 1.89 -5.64
CA PRO A 19 7.81 0.62 -6.31
C PRO A 19 8.95 -0.41 -6.24
N SER A 20 10.20 0.03 -6.27
CA SER A 20 11.37 -0.86 -6.17
C SER A 20 11.59 -1.45 -4.77
N ASN A 21 10.93 -0.91 -3.75
CA ASN A 21 11.09 -1.36 -2.36
C ASN A 21 9.97 -2.30 -1.94
N ASP A 22 8.99 -2.55 -2.80
CA ASP A 22 7.89 -3.47 -2.54
C ASP A 22 8.38 -4.91 -2.77
N LEU A 23 8.45 -5.66 -1.66
CA LEU A 23 8.92 -7.04 -1.61
C LEU A 23 8.19 -7.96 -2.58
N PHE A 24 6.86 -7.81 -2.70
CA PHE A 24 6.02 -8.72 -3.47
C PHE A 24 5.69 -8.22 -4.87
N ARG A 25 6.16 -7.03 -5.24
CA ARG A 25 5.85 -6.37 -6.51
C ARG A 25 6.10 -7.27 -7.72
N ASP A 26 7.27 -7.90 -7.77
CA ASP A 26 7.65 -8.79 -8.86
C ASP A 26 6.71 -9.99 -8.94
N GLN A 27 6.35 -10.60 -7.81
CA GLN A 27 5.43 -11.74 -7.79
C GLN A 27 4.02 -11.36 -8.25
N GLU A 28 3.51 -10.20 -7.83
CA GLU A 28 2.22 -9.67 -8.27
C GLU A 28 2.21 -9.40 -9.79
N GLU A 29 3.28 -8.82 -10.35
CA GLU A 29 3.42 -8.60 -11.80
C GLU A 29 3.49 -9.91 -12.61
N HIS A 30 3.88 -11.01 -11.97
CA HIS A 30 3.90 -12.35 -12.56
C HIS A 30 2.62 -13.16 -12.28
N LYS A 31 1.56 -12.56 -11.72
CA LYS A 31 0.23 -13.15 -11.69
C LYS A 31 -0.49 -12.90 -13.00
N ILE A 32 -0.68 -13.96 -13.79
CA ILE A 32 -1.39 -13.86 -15.06
C ILE A 32 -2.80 -14.42 -14.86
N HIS A 33 -3.81 -13.56 -14.83
CA HIS A 33 -5.21 -13.97 -14.80
C HIS A 33 -5.72 -14.13 -16.24
N LEU A 34 -6.05 -15.37 -16.64
CA LEU A 34 -6.46 -15.68 -18.01
C LEU A 34 -7.98 -15.85 -18.12
N ASP A 35 -8.59 -16.47 -17.12
CA ASP A 35 -10.03 -16.72 -17.03
C ASP A 35 -10.45 -16.81 -15.56
N VAL A 36 -11.76 -16.79 -15.27
CA VAL A 36 -12.37 -16.81 -13.93
C VAL A 36 -11.76 -17.85 -13.00
N ASN A 37 -11.38 -19.02 -13.56
CA ASN A 37 -10.77 -20.11 -12.82
C ASN A 37 -9.38 -20.50 -13.38
N GLU A 38 -8.71 -19.61 -14.10
CA GLU A 38 -7.36 -19.87 -14.62
C GLU A 38 -6.41 -18.73 -14.28
N TRP A 39 -5.53 -19.02 -13.32
CA TRP A 39 -4.41 -18.19 -12.89
C TRP A 39 -3.11 -18.84 -13.29
N ARG A 40 -2.17 -18.12 -13.88
CA ARG A 40 -0.91 -18.68 -14.37
C ARG A 40 0.28 -17.96 -13.76
N CYS A 41 1.26 -18.75 -13.36
CA CYS A 41 2.56 -18.27 -12.88
C CYS A 41 3.39 -17.74 -14.05
N GLY A 42 3.78 -16.47 -14.01
CA GLY A 42 4.63 -15.83 -15.02
C GLY A 42 6.03 -16.43 -15.11
N TYR A 43 6.60 -16.94 -14.00
CA TYR A 43 7.96 -17.50 -13.99
C TYR A 43 8.08 -18.87 -14.67
N CYS A 44 7.14 -19.78 -14.38
CA CYS A 44 7.22 -21.18 -14.84
C CYS A 44 6.01 -21.66 -15.66
N ARG A 45 5.05 -20.77 -15.94
CA ARG A 45 3.87 -21.01 -16.77
C ARG A 45 2.89 -22.08 -16.24
N LYS A 46 3.00 -22.49 -14.98
CA LYS A 46 2.02 -23.38 -14.33
C LYS A 46 0.69 -22.64 -14.13
N SER A 47 -0.42 -23.30 -14.48
CA SER A 47 -1.77 -22.80 -14.24
C SER A 47 -2.36 -23.36 -12.94
N PHE A 48 -3.24 -22.58 -12.33
CA PHE A 48 -3.89 -22.80 -11.04
C PHE A 48 -5.35 -22.37 -11.13
N ARG A 49 -6.20 -23.03 -10.36
CA ARG A 49 -7.65 -22.79 -10.39
C ARG A 49 -8.11 -21.50 -9.71
N ALA A 50 -7.25 -20.90 -8.88
CA ALA A 50 -7.55 -19.70 -8.12
C ALA A 50 -6.25 -19.02 -7.69
N GLU A 51 -6.29 -17.71 -7.52
CA GLU A 51 -5.16 -16.86 -7.14
C GLU A 51 -4.44 -17.38 -5.88
N LYS A 52 -5.18 -17.74 -4.83
CA LYS A 52 -4.59 -18.26 -3.58
C LYS A 52 -3.67 -19.47 -3.77
N PHE A 53 -3.90 -20.30 -4.79
CA PHE A 53 -3.03 -21.44 -5.08
C PHE A 53 -1.78 -21.02 -5.85
N LEU A 54 -1.88 -19.96 -6.64
CA LEU A 54 -0.74 -19.33 -7.28
C LEU A 54 0.15 -18.61 -6.24
N ASP A 55 -0.44 -17.86 -5.31
CA ASP A 55 0.27 -17.21 -4.20
C ASP A 55 1.04 -18.24 -3.37
N GLN A 56 0.35 -19.30 -2.97
CA GLN A 56 0.98 -20.39 -2.23
C GLN A 56 2.10 -21.06 -3.04
N HIS A 57 1.98 -21.12 -4.38
CA HIS A 57 3.04 -21.62 -5.24
C HIS A 57 4.24 -20.67 -5.26
N PHE A 58 4.04 -19.36 -5.28
CA PHE A 58 5.13 -18.39 -5.17
C PHE A 58 5.91 -18.55 -3.87
N ASP A 59 5.23 -18.66 -2.73
CA ASP A 59 5.88 -18.87 -1.43
C ASP A 59 6.76 -20.13 -1.41
N ASN A 60 6.26 -21.22 -2.00
CA ASN A 60 6.92 -22.52 -1.95
C ASN A 60 8.03 -22.69 -3.00
N ARG A 61 7.93 -22.02 -4.15
CA ARG A 61 8.77 -22.31 -5.33
C ARG A 61 9.55 -21.11 -5.86
N HIS A 62 9.13 -19.90 -5.53
CA HIS A 62 9.71 -18.65 -6.02
C HIS A 62 10.00 -17.64 -4.89
N SER A 63 9.98 -18.07 -3.62
CA SER A 63 10.38 -17.23 -2.48
C SER A 63 11.84 -16.80 -2.55
N ASN A 64 12.70 -17.55 -3.24
CA ASN A 64 14.10 -17.22 -3.46
C ASN A 64 14.33 -16.06 -4.45
N LEU A 65 13.29 -15.62 -5.17
CA LEU A 65 13.36 -14.45 -6.06
C LEU A 65 13.09 -13.13 -5.32
N LEU A 66 12.66 -13.21 -4.06
CA LEU A 66 12.37 -12.04 -3.23
C LEU A 66 13.66 -11.40 -2.72
N ASP A 67 13.82 -10.09 -2.94
CA ASP A 67 14.93 -9.31 -2.34
C ASP A 67 14.61 -8.91 -0.90
N VAL A 68 14.64 -9.88 0.01
CA VAL A 68 14.31 -9.68 1.43
C VAL A 68 15.30 -8.71 2.13
N GLY A 69 16.48 -8.49 1.55
CA GLY A 69 17.53 -7.64 2.14
C GLY A 69 17.21 -6.14 2.06
N HIS A 70 16.77 -5.67 0.89
CA HIS A 70 16.51 -4.25 0.65
C HIS A 70 15.03 -3.88 0.64
N SER A 71 14.17 -4.80 0.20
CA SER A 71 12.73 -4.52 0.09
C SER A 71 12.01 -4.66 1.45
N LYS A 72 10.79 -4.11 1.51
CA LYS A 72 9.95 -4.08 2.71
C LYS A 72 8.54 -4.51 2.35
N CYS A 73 7.93 -5.32 3.21
CA CYS A 73 6.54 -5.74 3.03
C CYS A 73 5.59 -4.58 3.29
N LEU A 74 4.76 -4.20 2.31
CA LEU A 74 3.78 -3.13 2.48
C LEU A 74 2.71 -3.43 3.55
N ALA A 75 2.51 -4.70 3.92
CA ALA A 75 1.60 -5.09 4.99
C ALA A 75 1.94 -4.43 6.34
N ASP A 76 3.22 -4.18 6.63
CA ASP A 76 3.62 -3.57 7.91
C ASP A 76 3.16 -2.12 8.05
N VAL A 77 2.86 -1.43 6.93
CA VAL A 77 2.29 -0.08 6.95
C VAL A 77 0.82 -0.07 6.62
N CYS A 78 0.19 -1.24 6.47
CA CYS A 78 -1.20 -1.29 6.05
C CYS A 78 -2.15 -0.62 7.04
N GLY A 79 -1.88 -0.77 8.33
CA GLY A 79 -2.61 -0.07 9.38
C GLY A 79 -2.46 1.46 9.32
N ALA A 80 -1.33 1.97 8.81
CA ALA A 80 -1.12 3.40 8.61
C ALA A 80 -1.81 3.94 7.34
N LEU A 81 -1.99 3.09 6.32
CA LEU A 81 -2.59 3.42 5.03
C LEU A 81 -4.08 3.10 4.93
N HIS A 82 -4.69 2.56 6.00
CA HIS A 82 -6.10 2.13 6.03
C HIS A 82 -6.47 1.10 4.95
N CYS A 83 -5.60 0.13 4.61
CA CYS A 83 -5.97 -0.85 3.57
C CYS A 83 -7.11 -1.80 3.97
N ASP A 84 -7.47 -1.88 5.26
CA ASP A 84 -8.68 -2.55 5.71
C ASP A 84 -9.95 -1.92 5.13
N LEU A 85 -9.95 -0.60 4.88
CA LEU A 85 -11.05 0.10 4.24
C LEU A 85 -11.08 -0.09 2.72
N VAL A 86 -9.93 -0.34 2.11
CA VAL A 86 -9.76 -0.50 0.66
C VAL A 86 -10.10 -1.92 0.23
N MET A 87 -9.65 -2.91 0.99
CA MET A 87 -9.76 -4.33 0.63
C MET A 87 -11.13 -4.94 0.94
N GLU A 88 -12.14 -4.12 1.30
CA GLU A 88 -13.46 -4.53 1.81
C GLU A 88 -13.39 -5.65 2.88
N ILE A 89 -12.27 -5.76 3.59
CA ILE A 89 -12.11 -6.72 4.67
C ILE A 89 -13.05 -6.21 5.75
N LYS A 90 -14.22 -6.85 5.88
CA LYS A 90 -15.26 -6.52 6.86
C LYS A 90 -14.66 -6.54 8.26
N SER A 91 -14.09 -5.42 8.68
CA SER A 91 -13.57 -5.25 10.02
C SER A 91 -14.79 -5.28 10.93
N LYS A 92 -14.90 -6.31 11.76
CA LYS A 92 -15.84 -6.30 12.87
C LYS A 92 -15.55 -5.01 13.63
N LYS A 93 -16.50 -4.08 13.68
CA LYS A 93 -16.32 -2.77 14.33
C LYS A 93 -15.90 -2.98 15.78
N THR A 94 -14.60 -3.02 16.03
CA THR A 94 -14.02 -3.08 17.36
C THR A 94 -13.93 -1.66 17.92
N LYS A 95 -14.13 -1.53 19.23
CA LYS A 95 -13.93 -0.27 19.94
C LYS A 95 -12.54 0.30 19.60
N CYS A 96 -12.46 1.59 19.30
CA CYS A 96 -11.20 2.23 18.94
C CYS A 96 -10.14 2.00 20.03
N ASN A 97 -8.92 1.66 19.62
CA ASN A 97 -7.76 1.55 20.51
C ASN A 97 -6.89 2.81 20.35
N PRO A 98 -6.84 3.72 21.35
CA PRO A 98 -6.08 4.97 21.26
C PRO A 98 -4.59 4.74 21.01
N ALA A 99 -4.00 3.70 21.61
CA ALA A 99 -2.59 3.38 21.43
C ALA A 99 -2.31 2.89 20.00
N ALA A 100 -3.22 2.12 19.40
CA ALA A 100 -3.09 1.69 18.00
C ALA A 100 -3.25 2.87 17.04
N ALA A 101 -4.23 3.74 17.27
CA ALA A 101 -4.43 4.96 16.48
C ALA A 101 -3.17 5.86 16.53
N ALA A 102 -2.62 6.13 17.72
CA ALA A 102 -1.41 6.92 17.87
C ALA A 102 -0.20 6.29 17.15
N ARG A 103 -0.01 4.97 17.25
CA ARG A 103 1.06 4.26 16.53
C ARG A 103 0.91 4.37 15.02
N ASN A 104 -0.29 4.12 14.49
CA ASN A 104 -0.55 4.19 13.05
C ASN A 104 -0.41 5.62 12.53
N ARG A 105 -0.82 6.63 13.32
CA ARG A 105 -0.60 8.04 13.02
C ARG A 105 0.88 8.36 12.87
N HIS A 106 1.70 8.03 13.86
CA HIS A 106 3.15 8.28 13.80
C HIS A 106 3.83 7.55 12.64
N LEU A 107 3.40 6.32 12.35
CA LEU A 107 3.90 5.58 11.19
C LEU A 107 3.51 6.24 9.88
N CYS A 108 2.27 6.74 9.77
CA CYS A 108 1.77 7.47 8.61
C CYS A 108 2.54 8.79 8.39
N GLU A 109 2.74 9.58 9.45
CA GLU A 109 3.52 10.82 9.39
C GLU A 109 4.96 10.53 8.94
N GLY A 110 5.61 9.50 9.51
CA GLY A 110 6.96 9.11 9.09
C GLY A 110 7.04 8.59 7.64
N LEU A 111 5.95 8.08 7.07
CA LEU A 111 5.87 7.80 5.63
C LEU A 111 5.80 9.10 4.83
N ALA A 112 4.97 10.05 5.25
CA ALA A 112 4.86 11.35 4.61
C ALA A 112 6.23 12.06 4.54
N ASP A 113 6.99 12.05 5.63
CA ASP A 113 8.31 12.68 5.71
C ASP A 113 9.32 12.04 4.74
N LYS A 114 9.32 10.71 4.65
CA LYS A 114 10.29 9.96 3.82
C LYS A 114 9.91 9.92 2.35
N CYS A 115 8.62 9.94 2.05
CA CYS A 115 8.08 9.79 0.70
C CYS A 115 7.79 11.13 0.03
N PHE A 116 7.45 12.16 0.81
CA PHE A 116 7.13 13.50 0.35
C PHE A 116 7.84 14.53 1.23
N PRO A 117 9.18 14.61 1.21
CA PRO A 117 9.93 15.57 2.02
C PRO A 117 9.55 17.02 1.68
N ALA A 118 8.93 17.73 2.63
CA ALA A 118 8.30 19.03 2.42
C ALA A 118 9.26 20.17 2.03
N ASN A 119 10.57 19.96 2.12
CA ASN A 119 11.61 20.94 1.81
C ASN A 119 12.29 20.74 0.44
N GLN A 120 11.91 19.71 -0.33
CA GLN A 120 12.61 19.40 -1.59
C GLN A 120 12.01 20.09 -2.81
N SER A 121 10.68 20.23 -2.89
CA SER A 121 10.02 20.90 -4.02
C SER A 121 8.59 21.33 -3.66
N PRO A 122 8.00 22.31 -4.37
CA PRO A 122 6.60 22.71 -4.16
C PRO A 122 5.61 21.55 -4.33
N SER A 123 5.84 20.67 -5.32
CA SER A 123 5.04 19.45 -5.49
C SER A 123 5.22 18.51 -4.30
N SER A 124 6.44 18.32 -3.80
CA SER A 124 6.70 17.50 -2.61
C SER A 124 5.98 18.03 -1.37
N THR A 125 6.03 19.36 -1.13
CA THR A 125 5.30 20.01 -0.04
C THR A 125 3.78 19.80 -0.17
N HIS A 126 3.24 20.03 -1.37
CA HIS A 126 1.81 19.84 -1.62
C HIS A 126 1.37 18.39 -1.41
N LEU A 127 2.16 17.43 -1.90
CA LEU A 127 1.90 16.00 -1.73
C LEU A 127 2.01 15.56 -0.27
N HIS A 128 2.96 16.13 0.48
CA HIS A 128 3.13 15.89 1.90
C HIS A 128 1.86 16.28 2.68
N GLU A 129 1.39 17.53 2.49
CA GLU A 129 0.19 18.01 3.14
C GLU A 129 -1.06 17.20 2.73
N LEU A 130 -1.18 16.88 1.45
CA LEU A 130 -2.26 16.04 0.95
C LEU A 130 -2.24 14.66 1.63
N PHE A 131 -1.08 14.03 1.72
CA PHE A 131 -0.92 12.71 2.33
C PHE A 131 -1.31 12.72 3.81
N LEU A 132 -0.81 13.69 4.58
CA LEU A 132 -1.15 13.84 6.00
C LEU A 132 -2.66 13.97 6.21
N ARG A 133 -3.31 14.82 5.43
CA ARG A 133 -4.75 15.11 5.57
C ARG A 133 -5.65 13.96 5.17
N GLN A 134 -5.25 13.17 4.18
CA GLN A 134 -6.07 12.08 3.64
C GLN A 134 -5.93 10.79 4.43
N PHE A 135 -4.72 10.51 4.92
CA PHE A 135 -4.39 9.26 5.60
C PHE A 135 -4.17 9.46 7.10
N CYS A 136 -3.31 10.39 7.49
CA CYS A 136 -2.78 10.44 8.85
C CYS A 136 -3.78 11.05 9.85
N ASP A 137 -4.50 12.10 9.44
CA ASP A 137 -5.51 12.77 10.30
C ASP A 137 -6.65 11.85 10.72
N ALA A 138 -6.92 10.80 9.94
CA ALA A 138 -7.97 9.84 10.25
C ALA A 138 -7.58 8.85 11.37
N HIS A 139 -6.31 8.79 11.77
CA HIS A 139 -5.86 8.01 12.92
C HIS A 139 -6.21 8.70 14.25
N THR A 140 -7.50 8.75 14.57
CA THR A 140 -8.04 9.32 15.80
C THR A 140 -9.22 8.52 16.32
N CYS A 141 -9.38 8.45 17.65
CA CYS A 141 -10.56 7.84 18.27
C CYS A 141 -11.72 8.83 18.47
N SER A 142 -11.50 10.13 18.25
CA SER A 142 -12.55 11.14 18.28
C SER A 142 -13.30 11.07 16.95
N GLY A 143 -14.57 10.66 16.98
CA GLY A 143 -15.35 10.18 15.83
C GLY A 143 -15.65 11.21 14.72
N GLY A 144 -14.62 11.68 14.01
CA GLY A 144 -14.77 12.67 12.94
C GLY A 144 -13.85 12.50 11.72
N GLY A 145 -12.72 11.80 11.84
CA GLY A 145 -11.82 11.60 10.70
C GLY A 145 -12.26 10.42 9.84
N LYS A 146 -12.90 10.67 8.69
CA LYS A 146 -13.04 9.63 7.66
C LYS A 146 -11.75 9.61 6.84
N PRO A 147 -11.06 8.47 6.70
CA PRO A 147 -10.00 8.33 5.71
C PRO A 147 -10.55 8.73 4.34
N PHE A 148 -9.74 9.43 3.54
CA PHE A 148 -10.11 9.85 2.16
C PHE A 148 -11.26 10.88 2.06
N SER A 149 -11.50 11.67 3.11
CA SER A 149 -12.61 12.67 3.18
C SER A 149 -12.67 13.67 2.02
N ARG A 150 -11.57 13.90 1.28
CA ARG A 150 -11.54 14.74 0.07
C ARG A 150 -11.06 13.92 -1.13
N GLY A 151 -11.98 13.35 -1.91
CA GLY A 151 -11.65 12.72 -3.19
C GLY A 151 -11.46 11.20 -3.17
N GLY A 152 -12.14 10.50 -2.26
CA GLY A 152 -12.21 9.03 -2.18
C GLY A 152 -12.50 8.27 -3.50
N LYS A 153 -12.96 8.94 -4.56
CA LYS A 153 -13.21 8.34 -5.88
C LYS A 153 -11.97 8.18 -6.76
N VAL A 154 -10.83 8.80 -6.45
CA VAL A 154 -9.66 8.84 -7.36
C VAL A 154 -8.53 7.89 -6.92
N TRP A 155 -8.77 7.03 -5.93
CA TRP A 155 -7.70 6.20 -5.34
C TRP A 155 -7.52 4.84 -6.03
N PHE A 156 -8.55 4.32 -6.71
CA PHE A 156 -8.62 2.92 -7.17
C PHE A 156 -9.38 2.72 -8.49
N ASP A 157 -9.15 3.57 -9.51
CA ASP A 157 -9.46 3.16 -10.88
C ASP A 157 -8.24 2.39 -11.43
N TYR A 158 -8.21 1.08 -11.19
CA TYR A 158 -7.49 0.08 -12.00
C TYR A 158 -8.22 -1.26 -11.91
#